data_AF-A0A2A5M6D8-F1
#
_entry.id   AF-A0A2A5M6D8-F1
#
_cell.length_a   1.000
_cell.length_b   1.000
_cell.length_c   1.000
_cell.angle_alpha   90.00
_cell.angle_beta   90.00
_cell.angle_gamma   90.00
#
_symmetry.space_group_name_H-M   'P 1'
#
loop_
_entity.id
_entity.type
_entity.pdbx_description
1 polymer ?
#
loop_
_entity_poly.entity_id
_entity_poly.type
_entity_poly.pdbx_seq_one_letter_code
_entity_poly.pdbx_strand_id
1 'polypeptide(L)'
;MRILLVLRGNYYAGQEEFIKNNKLQNYTLDLNALRLLSGSVKNIVSEYKILNVKNDEDLSKILLKLLEMRMQKGEFCIINAYNETLKIYKDLAKQYRYKMYVIVFDSSLKQCQEKNLLEAKKNGYIIPYALLEKTQDLLKKNPKKYPILDSSDWKKCLYQMPNLSKYKKIHHIGDLQGCYSVLKEYIKTIKEDEFYIFLGDYINRGIENGKVIKFLLKICEKENVCLLEGNHERHLIKWANGELSNSKEFNENTLKDFRKEKLTPRDARKLYPHLKECLYYKFQNKFIFCSHG
;
A
#
# COMPACT_ATOMS: atom_id res chain seq x y z
N MET A 1 -3.47 3.01 6.10
CA MET A 1 -3.90 2.70 4.72
C MET A 1 -2.69 2.34 3.89
N ARG A 2 -2.77 1.23 3.16
CA ARG A 2 -1.79 0.78 2.18
C ARG A 2 -1.88 1.60 0.89
N ILE A 3 -1.07 2.64 0.81
CA ILE A 3 -0.95 3.51 -0.37
C ILE A 3 0.49 3.49 -0.85
N LEU A 4 0.67 3.25 -2.15
CA LEU A 4 1.94 3.41 -2.85
C LEU A 4 1.81 4.63 -3.77
N LEU A 5 2.61 5.65 -3.50
CA LEU A 5 2.73 6.82 -4.36
C LEU A 5 4.01 6.71 -5.19
N VAL A 6 3.90 6.67 -6.51
CA VAL A 6 5.05 6.64 -7.41
C VAL A 6 5.26 8.03 -7.97
N LEU A 7 6.40 8.64 -7.65
CA LEU A 7 6.84 9.91 -8.22
C LEU A 7 7.63 9.58 -9.48
N ARG A 8 7.05 9.81 -10.66
CA ARG A 8 7.66 9.49 -11.94
C ARG A 8 8.16 10.75 -12.60
N GLY A 9 9.46 10.86 -12.80
CA GLY A 9 10.06 12.03 -13.45
C GLY A 9 11.54 11.82 -13.72
N ASN A 10 12.11 12.72 -14.52
CA ASN A 10 13.55 12.74 -14.71
C ASN A 10 14.22 13.21 -13.42
N TYR A 11 15.54 13.03 -13.31
CA TYR A 11 16.27 13.62 -12.20
C TYR A 11 16.10 15.15 -12.22
N TYR A 12 15.90 15.74 -11.04
CA TYR A 12 15.62 17.17 -10.87
C TYR A 12 14.36 17.72 -11.59
N ALA A 13 13.39 16.86 -11.95
CA ALA A 13 12.14 17.29 -12.57
C ALA A 13 11.09 17.84 -11.59
N GLY A 14 11.41 17.95 -10.29
CA GLY A 14 10.50 18.47 -9.25
C GLY A 14 10.16 17.49 -8.13
N GLN A 15 10.56 16.22 -8.23
CA GLN A 15 10.23 15.19 -7.24
C GLN A 15 10.85 15.50 -5.87
N GLU A 16 12.11 15.92 -5.85
CA GLU A 16 12.84 16.21 -4.61
C GLU A 16 12.23 17.42 -3.88
N GLU A 17 11.88 18.46 -4.63
CA GLU A 17 11.17 19.64 -4.10
C GLU A 17 9.79 19.25 -3.58
N PHE A 18 9.05 18.41 -4.30
CA PHE A 18 7.76 17.89 -3.85
C PHE A 18 7.89 17.11 -2.53
N ILE A 19 8.87 16.21 -2.44
CA ILE A 19 9.14 15.42 -1.24
C ILE A 19 9.49 16.34 -0.07
N LYS A 20 10.36 17.34 -0.29
CA LYS A 20 10.80 18.28 0.73
C LYS A 20 9.65 19.16 1.23
N ASN A 21 8.90 19.78 0.32
CA ASN A 21 7.80 20.69 0.65
C ASN A 21 6.68 19.99 1.41
N ASN A 22 6.47 18.69 1.17
CA ASN A 22 5.44 17.90 1.83
C ASN A 22 5.96 17.07 3.02
N LYS A 23 7.25 17.18 3.39
CA LYS A 23 7.89 16.42 4.50
C LYS A 23 7.78 14.90 4.34
N LEU A 24 8.03 14.40 3.13
CA LEU A 24 7.79 13.00 2.75
C LEU A 24 9.05 12.10 2.73
N GLN A 25 10.18 12.61 3.20
CA GLN A 25 11.49 11.93 3.12
C GLN A 25 11.45 10.54 3.77
N ASN A 26 10.87 10.43 4.96
CA ASN A 26 10.84 9.17 5.72
C ASN A 26 10.03 8.06 5.02
N TYR A 27 9.09 8.44 4.14
CA TYR A 27 8.24 7.51 3.39
C TYR A 27 8.81 7.16 2.01
N THR A 28 9.83 7.89 1.56
CA THR A 28 10.39 7.75 0.21
C THR A 28 11.51 6.72 0.18
N LEU A 29 11.48 5.88 -0.85
CA LEU A 29 12.56 5.01 -1.27
C LEU A 29 13.04 5.50 -2.64
N ASP A 30 14.33 5.77 -2.75
CA ASP A 30 14.94 6.34 -3.95
C ASP A 30 16.24 5.60 -4.30
N LEU A 31 16.36 5.18 -5.56
CA LEU A 31 17.56 4.56 -6.08
C LEU A 31 18.79 5.47 -5.97
N ASN A 32 18.62 6.79 -6.12
CA ASN A 32 19.71 7.76 -5.94
C ASN A 32 20.28 7.75 -4.52
N ALA A 33 19.42 7.67 -3.52
CA ALA A 33 19.86 7.59 -2.13
C ALA A 33 20.68 6.30 -1.90
N LEU A 34 20.26 5.17 -2.48
CA LEU A 34 21.01 3.91 -2.40
C LEU A 34 22.36 3.98 -3.12
N ARG A 35 22.44 4.64 -4.28
CA ARG A 35 23.71 4.85 -5.00
C ARG A 35 24.73 5.58 -4.12
N LEU A 36 24.30 6.67 -3.47
CA LEU A 36 25.16 7.45 -2.56
C LEU A 36 25.62 6.63 -1.35
N LEU A 37 24.77 5.75 -0.81
CA LEU A 37 25.14 4.84 0.28
C LEU A 37 26.13 3.75 -0.15
N SER A 38 26.03 3.25 -1.38
CA SER A 38 26.84 2.12 -1.88
C SER A 38 28.28 2.44 -2.28
N GLY A 39 28.68 3.72 -2.17
CA GLY A 39 30.04 4.17 -2.47
C GLY A 39 30.11 5.15 -3.63
N SER A 40 30.99 6.15 -3.50
CA SER A 40 31.08 7.29 -4.42
C SER A 40 32.00 7.03 -5.61
N VAL A 41 31.42 7.17 -6.81
CA VAL A 41 31.92 8.02 -7.91
C VAL A 41 33.06 7.49 -8.81
N LYS A 42 32.93 7.74 -10.11
CA LYS A 42 34.01 7.57 -11.10
C LYS A 42 34.88 8.83 -11.14
N ASN A 43 36.21 8.66 -11.25
CA ASN A 43 37.20 9.75 -11.20
C ASN A 43 36.92 10.92 -12.18
N ILE A 44 37.40 12.08 -11.73
CA ILE A 44 37.24 13.47 -12.17
C ILE A 44 37.48 13.65 -13.69
N VAL A 45 36.45 14.09 -14.41
CA VAL A 45 36.58 14.79 -15.71
C VAL A 45 36.19 16.28 -15.57
N SER A 46 35.67 16.69 -14.41
CA SER A 46 35.16 18.04 -14.09
C SER A 46 35.33 18.34 -12.59
N GLU A 47 35.07 19.58 -12.13
CA GLU A 47 35.06 19.98 -10.70
C GLU A 47 34.12 19.14 -9.80
N TYR A 48 33.19 18.37 -10.39
CA TYR A 48 32.18 17.59 -9.67
C TYR A 48 32.40 16.08 -9.77
N LYS A 49 31.99 15.39 -8.71
CA LYS A 49 31.95 13.94 -8.61
C LYS A 49 30.78 13.37 -9.42
N ILE A 50 31.03 12.44 -10.33
CA ILE A 50 29.99 11.82 -11.17
C ILE A 50 29.27 10.68 -10.43
N LEU A 51 27.93 10.68 -10.42
CA LEU A 51 27.13 9.60 -9.84
C LEU A 51 27.47 8.23 -10.46
N ASN A 52 27.77 7.23 -9.61
CA ASN A 52 28.08 5.87 -10.05
C ASN A 52 26.80 5.05 -10.26
N VAL A 53 26.63 4.48 -11.46
CA VAL A 53 25.47 3.66 -11.86
C VAL A 53 25.82 2.19 -12.10
N LYS A 54 27.07 1.77 -11.83
CA LYS A 54 27.57 0.41 -12.13
C LYS A 54 26.76 -0.69 -11.44
N ASN A 55 26.31 -0.43 -10.22
CA ASN A 55 25.62 -1.41 -9.38
C ASN A 55 24.09 -1.25 -9.40
N ASP A 56 23.54 -0.50 -10.36
CA ASP A 56 22.11 -0.15 -10.40
C ASP A 56 21.18 -1.37 -10.37
N GLU A 57 21.58 -2.48 -10.98
CA GLU A 57 20.78 -3.71 -10.98
C GLU A 57 20.62 -4.26 -9.57
N ASP A 58 21.70 -4.37 -8.81
CA ASP A 58 21.69 -4.88 -7.44
C ASP A 58 21.03 -3.89 -6.48
N LEU A 59 21.29 -2.59 -6.65
CA LEU A 59 20.60 -1.54 -5.87
C LEU A 59 19.10 -1.53 -6.13
N SER A 60 18.66 -1.83 -7.35
CA SER A 60 17.23 -1.95 -7.67
C SER A 60 16.61 -3.15 -6.95
N LYS A 61 17.30 -4.29 -6.86
CA LYS A 61 16.84 -5.46 -6.07
C LYS A 61 16.72 -5.09 -4.59
N ILE A 62 17.68 -4.36 -4.04
CA ILE A 62 17.65 -3.87 -2.66
C ILE A 62 16.48 -2.91 -2.44
N LEU A 63 16.28 -1.93 -3.34
CA LEU A 63 15.16 -0.98 -3.27
C LEU A 63 13.81 -1.69 -3.20
N LEU A 64 13.61 -2.70 -4.06
CA LEU A 64 12.40 -3.51 -4.08
C LEU A 64 12.23 -4.33 -2.80
N LYS A 65 13.33 -4.86 -2.24
CA LYS A 65 13.27 -5.57 -0.96
C LYS A 65 12.86 -4.66 0.19
N LEU A 66 13.40 -3.45 0.24
CA LEU A 66 13.01 -2.43 1.22
C LEU A 66 11.53 -2.04 1.07
N LEU A 67 11.07 -1.88 -0.18
CA LEU A 67 9.66 -1.62 -0.46
C LEU A 67 8.77 -2.77 0.03
N GLU A 68 9.14 -4.02 -0.25
CA GLU A 68 8.43 -5.21 0.22
C GLU A 68 8.32 -5.24 1.76
N MET A 69 9.41 -4.94 2.48
CA MET A 69 9.44 -4.89 3.94
C MET A 69 8.49 -3.83 4.51
N ARG A 70 8.44 -2.64 3.90
CA ARG A 70 7.46 -1.59 4.28
C ARG A 70 6.04 -2.02 3.93
N MET A 71 5.86 -2.65 2.78
CA MET A 71 4.56 -3.11 2.32
C MET A 71 3.94 -4.16 3.24
N GLN A 72 4.74 -5.12 3.70
CA GLN A 72 4.34 -6.15 4.66
C GLN A 72 3.79 -5.56 5.98
N LYS A 73 4.27 -4.38 6.37
CA LYS A 73 3.83 -3.66 7.58
C LYS A 73 2.63 -2.74 7.36
N GLY A 74 2.17 -2.57 6.13
CA GLY A 74 1.08 -1.64 5.83
C GLY A 74 1.48 -0.15 5.82
N GLU A 75 2.78 0.15 5.75
CA GLU A 75 3.30 1.53 5.78
C GLU A 75 2.95 2.33 4.51
N PHE A 76 2.73 3.62 4.64
CA PHE A 76 2.65 4.52 3.48
C PHE A 76 3.99 4.54 2.75
N CYS A 77 3.98 4.19 1.46
CA CYS A 77 5.20 4.04 0.67
C CYS A 77 5.23 5.06 -0.47
N ILE A 78 6.39 5.68 -0.66
CA ILE A 78 6.67 6.52 -1.82
C ILE A 78 7.89 5.96 -2.55
N ILE A 79 7.83 5.88 -3.87
CA ILE A 79 8.97 5.48 -4.72
C ILE A 79 9.26 6.59 -5.70
N ASN A 80 10.51 7.03 -5.77
CA ASN A 80 10.99 7.84 -6.88
C ASN A 80 11.38 6.92 -8.05
N ALA A 81 10.76 7.13 -9.21
CA ALA A 81 10.82 6.23 -10.36
C ALA A 81 11.32 6.97 -11.60
N TYR A 82 12.47 6.53 -12.10
CA TYR A 82 13.15 7.08 -13.28
C TYR A 82 12.97 6.21 -14.54
N ASN A 83 12.11 5.20 -14.47
CA ASN A 83 11.96 4.14 -15.47
C ASN A 83 10.65 4.24 -16.25
N GLU A 84 10.64 3.66 -17.46
CA GLU A 84 9.45 3.61 -18.31
C GLU A 84 8.34 2.74 -17.70
N THR A 85 8.71 1.53 -17.24
CA THR A 85 7.77 0.51 -16.78
C THR A 85 7.57 0.54 -15.27
N LEU A 86 6.31 0.66 -14.85
CA LEU A 86 5.90 0.61 -13.44
C LEU A 86 5.24 -0.74 -13.08
N LYS A 87 5.41 -1.77 -13.92
CA LYS A 87 4.73 -3.08 -13.75
C LYS A 87 5.13 -3.73 -12.41
N ILE A 88 6.42 -3.71 -12.08
CA ILE A 88 6.92 -4.33 -10.85
C ILE A 88 6.31 -3.73 -9.58
N TYR A 89 6.15 -2.40 -9.56
CA TYR A 89 5.49 -1.69 -8.46
C TYR A 89 3.99 -2.03 -8.39
N LYS A 90 3.33 -2.20 -9.53
CA LYS A 90 1.93 -2.62 -9.60
C LYS A 90 1.72 -4.02 -9.07
N ASP A 91 2.60 -4.95 -9.44
CA ASP A 91 2.52 -6.35 -9.05
C ASP A 91 2.75 -6.48 -7.53
N LEU A 92 3.75 -5.78 -6.99
CA LEU A 92 3.96 -5.65 -5.55
C LEU A 92 2.76 -5.01 -4.85
N ALA A 93 2.25 -3.89 -5.38
CA ALA A 93 1.10 -3.22 -4.80
C ALA A 93 -0.12 -4.16 -4.75
N LYS A 94 -0.37 -4.93 -5.81
CA LYS A 94 -1.44 -5.93 -5.82
C LYS A 94 -1.21 -7.02 -4.78
N GLN A 95 0.00 -7.57 -4.72
CA GLN A 95 0.36 -8.62 -3.77
C GLN A 95 0.13 -8.22 -2.32
N TYR A 96 0.49 -6.98 -1.95
CA TYR A 96 0.36 -6.48 -0.58
C TYR A 96 -0.91 -5.64 -0.33
N ARG A 97 -1.85 -5.58 -1.29
CA ARG A 97 -3.12 -4.85 -1.20
C ARG A 97 -2.97 -3.32 -1.08
N TYR A 98 -2.00 -2.77 -1.77
CA TYR A 98 -1.79 -1.33 -1.89
C TYR A 98 -2.59 -0.74 -3.03
N LYS A 99 -3.16 0.44 -2.78
CA LYS A 99 -3.61 1.33 -3.85
C LYS A 99 -2.40 2.07 -4.41
N MET A 100 -2.16 1.93 -5.70
CA MET A 100 -1.05 2.59 -6.39
C MET A 100 -1.55 3.85 -7.10
N TYR A 101 -0.86 4.97 -6.88
CA TYR A 101 -1.06 6.23 -7.57
C TYR A 101 0.26 6.72 -8.17
N VAL A 102 0.19 7.47 -9.26
CA VAL A 102 1.36 8.04 -9.93
C VAL A 102 1.25 9.56 -9.99
N ILE A 103 2.30 10.27 -9.61
CA ILE A 103 2.46 11.69 -9.91
C ILE A 103 3.52 11.80 -10.98
N VAL A 104 3.19 12.45 -12.10
CA VAL A 104 4.12 12.65 -13.22
C VAL A 104 4.73 14.04 -13.10
N PHE A 105 6.06 14.09 -13.17
CA PHE A 105 6.83 15.32 -13.16
C PHE A 105 7.46 15.53 -14.53
N ASP A 106 6.84 16.42 -15.30
CA ASP A 106 7.29 16.77 -16.63
C ASP A 106 8.20 18.02 -16.54
N SER A 107 9.46 17.85 -16.91
CA SER A 107 10.43 18.93 -17.09
C SER A 107 11.19 18.70 -18.38
N SER A 108 11.61 19.78 -19.03
CA SER A 108 12.48 19.69 -20.19
C SER A 108 13.86 19.19 -19.78
N LEU A 109 14.55 18.50 -20.71
CA LEU A 109 15.93 18.05 -20.49
C LEU A 109 16.83 19.23 -20.09
N LYS A 110 16.65 20.39 -20.73
CA LYS A 110 17.41 21.62 -20.42
C LYS A 110 17.21 22.08 -18.97
N GLN A 111 15.97 22.10 -18.48
CA GLN A 111 15.68 22.45 -17.08
C GLN A 111 16.31 21.45 -16.10
N CYS A 112 16.25 20.15 -16.41
CA CYS A 112 16.91 19.11 -15.61
C CYS A 112 18.44 19.30 -15.58
N GLN A 113 19.06 19.66 -16.71
CA GLN A 113 20.50 19.93 -16.81
C GLN A 113 20.90 21.18 -16.01
N GLU A 114 20.15 22.27 -16.12
CA GLU A 114 20.40 23.51 -15.38
C GLU A 114 20.32 23.28 -13.86
N LYS A 115 19.28 22.56 -13.40
CA LYS A 115 19.14 22.18 -11.99
C LYS A 115 20.23 21.22 -11.52
N ASN A 116 20.60 20.23 -12.34
CA ASN A 116 21.69 19.30 -12.04
C ASN A 116 23.00 20.04 -11.76
N LEU A 117 23.35 21.05 -12.59
CA LEU A 117 24.51 21.91 -12.36
C LEU A 117 24.38 22.76 -11.08
N LEU A 118 23.20 23.31 -10.83
CA LEU A 118 22.94 24.12 -9.64
C LEU A 118 23.06 23.31 -8.35
N GLU A 119 22.55 22.08 -8.33
CA GLU A 119 22.67 21.17 -7.19
C GLU A 119 24.09 20.62 -7.04
N ALA A 120 24.79 20.35 -8.15
CA ALA A 120 26.19 19.94 -8.12
C ALA A 120 27.09 20.97 -7.42
N LYS A 121 26.83 22.28 -7.63
CA LYS A 121 27.51 23.36 -6.90
C LYS A 121 27.31 23.32 -5.39
N LYS A 122 26.21 22.74 -4.91
CA LYS A 122 25.87 22.67 -3.48
C LYS A 122 26.39 21.41 -2.83
N ASN A 123 26.25 20.26 -3.50
CA ASN A 123 26.52 18.95 -2.90
C ASN A 123 27.81 18.30 -3.42
N GLY A 124 28.43 18.85 -4.46
CA GLY A 124 29.67 18.34 -5.07
C GLY A 124 29.48 17.16 -6.04
N TYR A 125 28.24 16.78 -6.36
CA TYR A 125 27.92 15.63 -7.22
C TYR A 125 27.08 16.03 -8.42
N ILE A 126 27.41 15.47 -9.59
CA ILE A 126 26.67 15.68 -10.82
C ILE A 126 26.14 14.36 -11.38
N ILE A 127 24.90 14.39 -11.86
CA ILE A 127 24.32 13.28 -12.60
C ILE A 127 24.85 13.31 -14.04
N PRO A 128 25.32 12.19 -14.61
CA PRO A 128 25.80 12.17 -16.00
C PRO A 128 24.73 12.67 -16.99
N TYR A 129 25.10 13.54 -17.92
CA TYR A 129 24.19 14.03 -18.95
C TYR A 129 23.57 12.92 -19.78
N ALA A 130 24.36 11.90 -20.15
CA ALA A 130 23.87 10.71 -20.83
C ALA A 130 22.78 9.96 -20.05
N LEU A 131 22.81 10.01 -18.71
CA LEU A 131 21.76 9.41 -17.89
C LEU A 131 20.48 10.26 -17.91
N LEU A 132 20.60 11.60 -17.85
CA LEU A 132 19.47 12.53 -17.99
C LEU A 132 18.76 12.37 -19.34
N GLU A 133 19.53 12.27 -20.43
CA GLU A 133 19.02 12.04 -21.79
C GLU A 133 18.29 10.71 -21.89
N LYS A 134 18.96 9.62 -21.48
CA LYS A 134 18.37 8.28 -21.46
C LYS A 134 17.06 8.25 -20.66
N THR A 135 17.03 8.89 -19.49
CA THR A 135 15.82 8.96 -18.67
C THR A 135 14.73 9.80 -19.33
N GLN A 136 15.07 10.92 -19.97
CA GLN A 136 14.09 11.71 -20.73
C GLN A 136 13.41 10.86 -21.82
N ASP A 137 14.20 10.08 -22.56
CA ASP A 137 13.70 9.21 -23.61
C ASP A 137 12.77 8.11 -23.09
N LEU A 138 13.13 7.49 -21.96
CA LEU A 138 12.30 6.49 -21.29
C LEU A 138 10.96 7.06 -20.79
N LEU A 139 10.93 8.35 -20.44
CA LEU A 139 9.76 8.98 -19.83
C LEU A 139 8.78 9.61 -20.82
N LYS A 140 9.15 9.72 -22.11
CA LYS A 140 8.33 10.29 -23.20
C LYS A 140 6.88 9.81 -23.23
N LYS A 141 6.65 8.54 -22.91
CA LYS A 141 5.30 7.95 -22.86
C LYS A 141 4.69 8.11 -21.48
N ASN A 142 3.51 8.74 -21.43
CA ASN A 142 2.76 8.85 -20.19
C ASN A 142 2.19 7.50 -19.73
N PRO A 143 2.22 7.21 -18.42
CA PRO A 143 1.77 5.94 -17.86
C PRO A 143 0.24 5.90 -17.73
N LYS A 144 -0.50 6.07 -18.84
CA LYS A 144 -1.98 6.21 -18.88
C LYS A 144 -2.76 5.05 -18.25
N LYS A 145 -2.13 3.88 -18.07
CA LYS A 145 -2.74 2.68 -17.48
C LYS A 145 -2.81 2.68 -15.94
N TYR A 146 -2.37 3.76 -15.30
CA TYR A 146 -2.32 3.91 -13.84
C TYR A 146 -3.14 5.14 -13.40
N PRO A 147 -3.70 5.16 -12.18
CA PRO A 147 -4.32 6.36 -11.61
C PRO A 147 -3.27 7.47 -11.45
N ILE A 148 -3.42 8.55 -12.23
CA ILE A 148 -2.54 9.73 -12.16
C ILE A 148 -3.15 10.76 -11.23
N LEU A 149 -2.33 11.35 -10.37
CA LEU A 149 -2.68 12.46 -9.48
C LEU A 149 -1.90 13.71 -9.87
N ASP A 150 -2.55 14.86 -9.70
CA ASP A 150 -1.86 16.15 -9.72
C ASP A 150 -1.00 16.30 -8.47
N SER A 151 0.16 16.93 -8.63
CA SER A 151 1.08 17.23 -7.52
C SER A 151 0.49 18.21 -6.49
N SER A 152 -0.40 19.13 -6.88
CA SER A 152 -1.08 20.05 -5.94
C SER A 152 -2.09 19.32 -5.06
N ASP A 153 -2.73 18.30 -5.63
CA ASP A 153 -3.91 17.66 -5.07
C ASP A 153 -3.65 16.23 -4.61
N TRP A 154 -2.38 15.82 -4.52
CA TRP A 154 -1.97 14.46 -4.21
C TRP A 154 -2.58 13.91 -2.92
N LYS A 155 -2.85 14.79 -1.93
CA LYS A 155 -3.44 14.44 -0.64
C LYS A 155 -4.83 13.80 -0.76
N LYS A 156 -5.50 13.93 -1.90
CA LYS A 156 -6.77 13.23 -2.19
C LYS A 156 -6.65 11.70 -2.10
N CYS A 157 -5.44 11.14 -2.26
CA CYS A 157 -5.22 9.70 -2.11
C CYS A 157 -5.15 9.24 -0.65
N LEU A 158 -4.90 10.16 0.28
CA LEU A 158 -4.79 9.87 1.71
C LEU A 158 -6.17 9.52 2.28
N TYR A 159 -6.15 8.93 3.48
CA TYR A 159 -7.35 8.52 4.19
C TYR A 159 -8.36 9.65 4.33
N GLN A 160 -9.57 9.42 3.82
CA GLN A 160 -10.70 10.34 3.96
C GLN A 160 -11.62 9.79 5.06
N MET A 161 -11.72 10.53 6.15
CA MET A 161 -12.57 10.18 7.29
C MET A 161 -14.05 10.23 6.89
N PRO A 162 -14.77 9.10 6.87
CA PRO A 162 -16.19 9.11 6.57
C PRO A 162 -16.98 9.76 7.72
N ASN A 163 -18.06 10.47 7.34
CA ASN A 163 -19.08 10.91 8.28
C ASN A 163 -20.22 9.88 8.30
N LEU A 164 -20.33 9.13 9.38
CA LEU A 164 -21.33 8.09 9.57
C LEU A 164 -22.59 8.60 10.28
N SER A 165 -22.73 9.92 10.48
CA SER A 165 -23.88 10.52 11.17
C SER A 165 -25.21 10.34 10.44
N LYS A 166 -25.20 9.86 9.19
CA LYS A 166 -26.41 9.48 8.45
C LYS A 166 -27.08 8.21 9.02
N TYR A 167 -26.33 7.37 9.74
CA TYR A 167 -26.85 6.15 10.36
C TYR A 167 -27.40 6.46 11.76
N LYS A 168 -28.43 5.73 12.20
CA LYS A 168 -29.04 5.90 13.52
C LYS A 168 -28.19 5.29 14.64
N LYS A 169 -27.45 4.22 14.34
CA LYS A 169 -26.61 3.49 15.29
C LYS A 169 -25.38 2.91 14.61
N ILE A 170 -24.28 2.86 15.34
CA ILE A 170 -23.03 2.20 14.94
C ILE A 170 -22.79 1.00 15.85
N HIS A 171 -22.66 -0.18 15.27
CA HIS A 171 -22.33 -1.43 15.96
C HIS A 171 -20.84 -1.69 15.84
N HIS A 172 -20.16 -1.89 16.97
CA HIS A 172 -18.79 -2.39 17.00
C HIS A 172 -18.84 -3.83 17.47
N ILE A 173 -18.40 -4.73 16.62
CA ILE A 173 -18.43 -6.17 16.82
C ILE A 173 -16.98 -6.60 17.00
N GLY A 174 -16.64 -7.03 18.21
CA GLY A 174 -15.30 -7.50 18.54
C GLY A 174 -14.96 -8.83 17.87
N ASP A 175 -13.89 -9.45 18.35
CA ASP A 175 -13.41 -10.76 17.95
C ASP A 175 -14.56 -11.78 17.86
N LEU A 176 -14.70 -12.40 16.70
CA LEU A 176 -15.69 -13.46 16.51
C LEU A 176 -15.11 -14.84 16.82
N GLN A 177 -13.85 -15.07 16.44
CA GLN A 177 -13.12 -16.31 16.68
C GLN A 177 -13.97 -17.55 16.37
N GLY A 178 -14.66 -17.57 15.22
CA GLY A 178 -15.48 -18.72 14.81
C GLY A 178 -16.81 -18.91 15.56
N CYS A 179 -17.30 -17.95 16.34
CA CYS A 179 -18.57 -18.02 17.10
C CYS A 179 -19.78 -17.49 16.30
N TYR A 180 -20.18 -18.19 15.23
CA TYR A 180 -21.25 -17.74 14.34
C TYR A 180 -22.64 -17.68 14.98
N SER A 181 -23.02 -18.67 15.80
CA SER A 181 -24.37 -18.74 16.37
C SER A 181 -24.68 -17.54 17.27
N VAL A 182 -23.71 -17.12 18.09
CA VAL A 182 -23.82 -15.92 18.95
C VAL A 182 -23.92 -14.65 18.09
N LEU A 183 -23.10 -14.54 17.05
CA LEU A 183 -23.16 -13.42 16.12
C LEU A 183 -24.53 -13.30 15.44
N LYS A 184 -25.07 -14.44 14.99
CA LYS A 184 -26.37 -14.52 14.31
C LYS A 184 -27.50 -14.10 15.25
N GLU A 185 -27.46 -14.51 16.51
CA GLU A 185 -28.46 -14.14 17.51
C GLU A 185 -28.48 -12.63 17.78
N TYR A 186 -27.30 -12.00 17.86
CA TYR A 186 -27.18 -10.56 18.05
C TYR A 186 -27.63 -9.76 16.82
N ILE A 187 -27.04 -10.05 15.64
CA ILE A 187 -27.28 -9.25 14.43
C ILE A 187 -28.69 -9.48 13.91
N LYS A 188 -29.15 -10.74 13.87
CA LYS A 188 -30.34 -11.22 13.16
C LYS A 188 -30.31 -10.86 11.67
N THR A 189 -30.45 -9.58 11.34
CA THR A 189 -30.40 -8.99 10.00
C THR A 189 -29.65 -7.65 10.02
N ILE A 190 -28.80 -7.41 9.03
CA ILE A 190 -28.16 -6.10 8.81
C ILE A 190 -29.24 -5.08 8.40
N LYS A 191 -29.40 -4.00 9.18
CA LYS A 191 -30.33 -2.91 8.86
C LYS A 191 -29.65 -1.79 8.09
N GLU A 192 -30.30 -1.30 7.05
CA GLU A 192 -29.72 -0.27 6.15
C GLU A 192 -29.53 1.10 6.82
N ASP A 193 -30.25 1.39 7.91
CA ASP A 193 -30.14 2.62 8.70
C ASP A 193 -29.16 2.53 9.89
N GLU A 194 -28.47 1.39 10.04
CA GLU A 194 -27.42 1.16 11.04
C GLU A 194 -26.09 0.83 10.33
N PHE A 195 -24.95 1.08 10.98
CA PHE A 195 -23.62 0.76 10.45
C PHE A 195 -22.94 -0.31 11.29
N TYR A 196 -22.26 -1.28 10.67
CA TYR A 196 -21.67 -2.42 11.34
C TYR A 196 -20.16 -2.47 11.10
N ILE A 197 -19.38 -2.36 12.17
CA ILE A 197 -17.92 -2.42 12.17
C ILE A 197 -17.50 -3.72 12.84
N PHE A 198 -16.89 -4.62 12.08
CA PHE A 198 -16.31 -5.87 12.57
C PHE A 198 -14.82 -5.65 12.82
N LEU A 199 -14.36 -5.76 14.05
CA LEU A 199 -13.04 -5.29 14.49
C LEU A 199 -11.88 -6.20 14.10
N GLY A 200 -12.14 -7.44 13.70
CA GLY A 200 -11.12 -8.39 13.26
C GLY A 200 -11.29 -9.75 13.93
N ASP A 201 -10.30 -10.63 13.76
CA ASP A 201 -10.20 -11.94 14.39
C ASP A 201 -11.48 -12.75 14.23
N TYR A 202 -11.84 -12.99 12.96
CA TYR A 202 -13.10 -13.65 12.60
C TYR A 202 -13.07 -15.16 12.79
N ILE A 203 -11.87 -15.73 12.76
CA ILE A 203 -11.61 -17.16 12.71
C ILE A 203 -10.61 -17.59 13.78
N ASN A 204 -10.35 -18.90 13.83
CA ASN A 204 -9.58 -19.64 14.82
C ASN A 204 -10.29 -19.73 16.18
N ARG A 205 -9.99 -20.78 16.96
CA ARG A 205 -10.46 -21.06 18.33
C ARG A 205 -11.92 -21.54 18.46
N GLY A 206 -12.86 -20.96 17.73
CA GLY A 206 -14.26 -21.42 17.72
C GLY A 206 -14.52 -22.57 16.77
N ILE A 207 -15.76 -23.06 16.77
CA ILE A 207 -16.17 -24.27 16.04
C ILE A 207 -16.96 -23.99 14.75
N GLU A 208 -17.28 -22.73 14.45
CA GLU A 208 -18.11 -22.35 13.30
C GLU A 208 -17.41 -21.34 12.37
N ASN A 209 -16.08 -21.44 12.24
CA ASN A 209 -15.24 -20.57 11.42
C ASN A 209 -15.75 -20.42 9.98
N GLY A 210 -16.13 -21.52 9.34
CA GLY A 210 -16.61 -21.50 7.97
C GLY A 210 -17.96 -20.79 7.83
N LYS A 211 -18.83 -20.88 8.83
CA LYS A 211 -20.10 -20.13 8.85
C LYS A 211 -19.87 -18.64 9.02
N VAL A 212 -18.90 -18.23 9.86
CA VAL A 212 -18.49 -16.82 9.97
C VAL A 212 -18.03 -16.30 8.61
N ILE A 213 -17.10 -16.99 7.94
CA ILE A 213 -16.60 -16.55 6.62
C ILE A 213 -17.73 -16.47 5.58
N LYS A 214 -18.62 -17.47 5.54
CA LYS A 214 -19.79 -17.43 4.65
C LYS A 214 -20.71 -16.24 4.93
N PHE A 215 -20.91 -15.90 6.20
CA PHE A 215 -21.72 -14.75 6.58
C PHE A 215 -21.06 -13.44 6.15
N LEU A 216 -19.76 -13.27 6.44
CA LEU A 216 -19.01 -12.08 6.04
C LEU A 216 -19.02 -11.89 4.52
N LEU A 217 -18.84 -12.96 3.74
CA LEU A 217 -18.94 -12.93 2.27
C LEU A 217 -20.30 -12.46 1.74
N LYS A 218 -21.39 -12.66 2.49
CA LYS A 218 -22.73 -12.19 2.09
C LYS A 218 -22.94 -10.70 2.35
N ILE A 219 -22.16 -10.11 3.25
CA ILE A 219 -22.38 -8.73 3.71
C ILE A 219 -21.21 -7.79 3.39
N CYS A 220 -20.05 -8.30 2.95
CA CYS A 220 -18.83 -7.52 2.77
C CYS A 220 -18.91 -6.44 1.69
N GLU A 221 -19.87 -6.55 0.77
CA GLU A 221 -20.14 -5.57 -0.28
C GLU A 221 -21.16 -4.50 0.13
N LYS A 222 -21.83 -4.64 1.30
CA LYS A 222 -22.79 -3.65 1.77
C LYS A 222 -22.10 -2.35 2.18
N GLU A 223 -22.66 -1.22 1.77
CA GLU A 223 -22.09 0.10 2.07
C GLU A 223 -22.04 0.44 3.57
N ASN A 224 -22.94 -0.16 4.35
CA ASN A 224 -23.05 0.04 5.80
C ASN A 224 -22.27 -1.01 6.62
N VAL A 225 -21.37 -1.76 5.99
CA VAL A 225 -20.52 -2.77 6.64
C VAL A 225 -19.04 -2.41 6.44
N CYS A 226 -18.28 -2.47 7.52
CA CYS A 226 -16.84 -2.30 7.53
C CYS A 226 -16.18 -3.49 8.21
N LEU A 227 -15.34 -4.21 7.47
CA LEU A 227 -14.57 -5.33 7.98
C LEU A 227 -13.13 -4.86 8.24
N LEU A 228 -12.70 -4.87 9.49
CA LEU A 228 -11.31 -4.63 9.85
C LEU A 228 -10.50 -5.94 9.84
N GLU A 229 -9.23 -5.83 9.48
CA GLU A 229 -8.30 -6.94 9.49
C GLU A 229 -7.76 -7.16 10.90
N GLY A 230 -7.99 -8.36 11.44
CA GLY A 230 -7.32 -8.82 12.64
C GLY A 230 -6.07 -9.64 12.35
N ASN A 231 -5.42 -10.07 13.42
CA ASN A 231 -4.17 -10.81 13.32
C ASN A 231 -4.41 -12.24 12.79
N HIS A 232 -5.59 -12.81 13.00
CA HIS A 232 -5.92 -14.16 12.55
C HIS A 232 -6.18 -14.22 11.04
N GLU A 233 -6.63 -13.12 10.43
CA GLU A 233 -6.84 -13.02 8.98
C GLU A 233 -5.55 -13.20 8.16
N ARG A 234 -4.36 -13.01 8.76
CA ARG A 234 -3.07 -13.31 8.11
C ARG A 234 -2.99 -14.75 7.61
N HIS A 235 -3.57 -15.69 8.36
CA HIS A 235 -3.56 -17.11 8.02
C HIS A 235 -4.56 -17.42 6.90
N LEU A 236 -5.71 -16.74 6.92
CA LEU A 236 -6.70 -16.79 5.84
C LEU A 236 -6.11 -16.29 4.52
N ILE A 237 -5.35 -15.19 4.56
CA ILE A 237 -4.68 -14.62 3.38
C ILE A 237 -3.60 -15.56 2.84
N LYS A 238 -2.76 -16.15 3.70
CA LYS A 238 -1.78 -17.16 3.29
C LYS A 238 -2.46 -18.32 2.56
N TRP A 239 -3.51 -18.87 3.15
CA TRP A 239 -4.28 -19.94 2.53
C TRP A 239 -4.92 -19.51 1.19
N ALA A 240 -5.42 -18.28 1.09
CA ALA A 240 -5.96 -17.70 -0.13
C ALA A 240 -4.94 -17.65 -1.28
N ASN A 241 -3.66 -17.44 -0.93
CA ASN A 241 -2.51 -17.39 -1.84
C ASN A 241 -1.86 -18.75 -2.12
N GLY A 242 -2.33 -19.82 -1.48
CA GLY A 242 -1.70 -21.15 -1.57
C GLY A 242 -0.42 -21.29 -0.74
N GLU A 243 -0.18 -20.38 0.20
CA GLU A 243 0.94 -20.41 1.13
C GLU A 243 0.59 -21.23 2.39
N LEU A 244 1.60 -21.84 3.00
CA LEU A 244 1.44 -22.55 4.26
C LEU A 244 1.33 -21.56 5.43
N SER A 245 0.29 -21.74 6.25
CA SER A 245 0.16 -21.06 7.53
C SER A 245 1.07 -21.71 8.55
N ASN A 246 1.70 -20.91 9.41
CA ASN A 246 2.46 -21.38 10.58
C ASN A 246 1.58 -21.59 11.82
N SER A 247 0.27 -21.33 11.74
CA SER A 247 -0.66 -21.57 12.84
C SER A 247 -1.18 -23.00 12.79
N LYS A 248 -0.85 -23.78 13.83
CA LYS A 248 -1.35 -25.14 14.03
C LYS A 248 -2.88 -25.17 14.11
N GLU A 249 -3.45 -24.25 14.90
CA GLU A 249 -4.91 -24.08 15.05
C GLU A 249 -5.60 -23.84 13.71
N PHE A 250 -5.01 -23.00 12.86
CA PHE A 250 -5.56 -22.73 11.54
C PHE A 250 -5.53 -24.00 10.66
N ASN A 251 -4.39 -24.69 10.63
CA ASN A 251 -4.16 -25.83 9.73
C ASN A 251 -4.98 -27.07 10.12
N GLU A 252 -5.12 -27.35 11.42
CA GLU A 252 -5.73 -28.58 11.91
C GLU A 252 -7.24 -28.43 12.15
N ASN A 253 -7.67 -27.30 12.72
CA ASN A 253 -9.05 -27.10 13.15
C ASN A 253 -9.83 -26.20 12.18
N THR A 254 -9.30 -25.00 11.88
CA THR A 254 -10.02 -24.02 11.04
C THR A 254 -10.20 -24.52 9.60
N LEU A 255 -9.15 -25.07 8.98
CA LEU A 255 -9.26 -25.64 7.63
C LEU A 255 -10.18 -26.86 7.57
N LYS A 256 -10.25 -27.66 8.63
CA LYS A 256 -11.20 -28.79 8.72
C LYS A 256 -12.63 -28.28 8.70
N ASP A 257 -12.93 -27.22 9.43
CA ASP A 257 -14.25 -26.58 9.42
C ASP A 257 -14.57 -25.92 8.08
N PHE A 258 -13.59 -25.24 7.46
CA PHE A 258 -13.75 -24.70 6.10
C PHE A 258 -14.12 -25.78 5.08
N ARG A 259 -13.49 -26.96 5.15
CA ARG A 259 -13.82 -28.10 4.27
C ARG A 259 -15.25 -28.59 4.49
N LYS A 260 -15.73 -28.68 5.73
CA LYS A 260 -17.13 -29.03 6.03
C LYS A 260 -18.09 -28.01 5.42
N GLU A 261 -17.74 -26.74 5.50
CA GLU A 261 -18.51 -25.64 4.92
C GLU A 261 -18.26 -25.46 3.40
N LYS A 262 -17.48 -26.33 2.75
CA LYS A 262 -17.16 -26.25 1.31
C LYS A 262 -16.51 -24.93 0.89
N LEU A 263 -15.77 -24.28 1.79
CA LEU A 263 -14.99 -23.08 1.48
C LEU A 263 -13.70 -23.44 0.77
N THR A 264 -13.30 -22.58 -0.14
CA THR A 264 -12.09 -22.72 -0.94
C THR A 264 -11.20 -21.48 -0.81
N PRO A 265 -9.92 -21.55 -1.21
CA PRO A 265 -9.05 -20.37 -1.30
C PRO A 265 -9.65 -19.25 -2.16
N ARG A 266 -10.54 -19.56 -3.11
CA ARG A 266 -11.25 -18.56 -3.92
C ARG A 266 -12.18 -17.70 -3.08
N ASP A 267 -12.83 -18.27 -2.07
CA ASP A 267 -13.75 -17.55 -1.20
C ASP A 267 -12.98 -16.59 -0.29
N ALA A 268 -11.83 -17.03 0.25
CA ALA A 268 -10.92 -16.15 0.96
C ALA A 268 -10.41 -14.99 0.07
N ARG A 269 -10.09 -15.26 -1.22
CA ARG A 269 -9.72 -14.23 -2.21
C ARG A 269 -10.83 -13.23 -2.53
N LYS A 270 -12.10 -13.61 -2.34
CA LYS A 270 -13.23 -12.68 -2.47
C LYS A 270 -13.37 -11.82 -1.21
N LEU A 271 -13.13 -12.38 -0.02
CA LEU A 271 -13.34 -11.65 1.23
C LEU A 271 -12.20 -10.67 1.54
N TYR A 272 -10.95 -11.09 1.46
CA TYR A 272 -9.84 -10.29 2.00
C TYR A 272 -9.70 -8.88 1.37
N PRO A 273 -10.07 -8.61 0.10
CA PRO A 273 -10.02 -7.25 -0.45
C PRO A 273 -10.93 -6.25 0.29
N HIS A 274 -11.92 -6.74 1.03
CA HIS A 274 -12.83 -5.92 1.85
C HIS A 274 -12.28 -5.63 3.25
N LEU A 275 -11.18 -6.29 3.66
CA LEU A 275 -10.55 -6.06 4.95
C LEU A 275 -9.76 -4.76 4.94
N LYS A 276 -10.08 -3.87 5.87
CA LYS A 276 -9.43 -2.58 6.08
C LYS A 276 -8.53 -2.65 7.31
N GLU A 277 -7.45 -1.89 7.30
CA GLU A 277 -6.48 -1.88 8.40
C GLU A 277 -7.03 -1.14 9.62
N CYS A 278 -7.81 -0.08 9.39
CA CYS A 278 -8.44 0.70 10.43
C CYS A 278 -9.63 1.51 9.87
N LEU A 279 -10.42 2.09 10.77
CA LEU A 279 -11.48 3.02 10.46
C LEU A 279 -11.40 4.20 11.44
N TYR A 280 -11.17 5.40 10.94
CA TYR A 280 -11.32 6.64 11.68
C TYR A 280 -12.53 7.39 11.13
N TYR A 281 -13.58 7.60 11.92
CA TYR A 281 -14.84 8.16 11.43
C TYR A 281 -15.44 9.22 12.38
N LYS A 282 -16.31 10.05 11.83
CA LYS A 282 -17.13 10.99 12.58
C LYS A 282 -18.54 10.43 12.77
N PHE A 283 -19.08 10.52 13.99
CA PHE A 283 -20.47 10.24 14.30
C PHE A 283 -21.00 11.31 15.25
N GLN A 284 -21.92 12.14 14.74
CA GLN A 284 -22.37 13.37 15.38
C GLN A 284 -21.16 14.26 15.75
N ASN A 285 -20.99 14.59 17.03
CA ASN A 285 -19.88 15.41 17.52
C ASN A 285 -18.67 14.58 18.00
N LYS A 286 -18.68 13.26 17.78
CA LYS A 286 -17.61 12.34 18.21
C LYS A 286 -16.74 11.92 17.03
N PHE A 287 -15.45 11.75 17.33
CA PHE A 287 -14.45 11.16 16.43
C PHE A 287 -14.01 9.83 17.03
N ILE A 288 -14.11 8.76 16.26
CA ILE A 288 -13.86 7.40 16.75
C ILE A 288 -12.82 6.75 15.85
N PHE A 289 -11.78 6.20 16.46
CA PHE A 289 -10.78 5.39 15.80
C PHE A 289 -10.96 3.91 16.18
N CYS A 290 -11.01 3.05 15.17
CA CYS A 290 -11.12 1.62 15.30
C CYS A 290 -9.94 0.96 14.60
N SER A 291 -9.23 0.08 15.31
CA SER A 291 -8.18 -0.79 14.79
C SER A 291 -8.21 -2.11 15.53
N HIS A 292 -7.69 -3.15 14.90
CA HIS A 292 -7.34 -4.38 15.61
C HIS A 292 -5.98 -4.20 16.29
N GLY A 293 -5.84 -4.76 17.49
CA GLY A 293 -4.62 -4.68 18.31
C GLY A 293 -3.47 -5.54 17.78
#